data_AF-B0XHH5-F1
#
_entry.id   AF-B0XHH5-F1
#
_cell.length_a   1.000
_cell.length_b   1.000
_cell.length_c   1.000
_cell.angle_alpha   90.00
_cell.angle_beta   90.00
_cell.angle_gamma   90.00
#
_symmetry.space_group_name_H-M   'P 1'
#
loop_
_entity.id
_entity.type
_entity.pdbx_description
1 polymer ?
#
loop_
_entity_poly.entity_id
_entity_poly.type
_entity_poly.pdbx_seq_one_letter_code
_entity_poly.pdbx_strand_id
1 'polypeptide(L)'
;MPRPRFIKTHLHVGLLPEAIWTVKPKIVYVHRNPKSVAVSFYHHSASFTGYKGTLEDFTRSFMRDLQLYSPYHEHVIEYSQLSHLDNVLVLKYEDMKQVSTD
;
A
#
# COMPACT_ATOMS: atom_id res chain seq x y z
N MET A 1 -5.99 12.82 -21.42
CA MET A 1 -6.86 13.21 -20.30
C MET A 1 -6.51 14.62 -19.86
N PRO A 2 -7.51 15.48 -19.59
CA PRO A 2 -7.28 16.83 -19.04
C PRO A 2 -6.68 16.78 -17.62
N ARG A 3 -6.03 17.85 -17.20
CA ARG A 3 -5.41 18.01 -15.88
C ARG A 3 -6.40 18.69 -14.91
N PRO A 4 -6.32 18.42 -13.58
CA PRO A 4 -5.37 17.52 -12.90
C PRO A 4 -5.78 16.03 -12.96
N ARG A 5 -4.81 15.13 -12.79
CA ARG A 5 -5.04 13.67 -12.77
C ARG A 5 -4.75 13.13 -11.36
N PHE A 6 -5.67 12.32 -10.83
CA PHE A 6 -5.49 11.59 -9.58
C PHE A 6 -5.40 10.09 -9.89
N ILE A 7 -4.32 9.45 -9.46
CA ILE A 7 -4.02 8.05 -9.76
C ILE A 7 -3.84 7.32 -8.43
N LYS A 8 -4.55 6.20 -8.28
CA LYS A 8 -4.37 5.25 -7.18
C LYS A 8 -3.67 4.01 -7.74
N THR A 9 -2.68 3.50 -7.02
CA THR A 9 -2.01 2.25 -7.36
C THR A 9 -1.55 1.52 -6.10
N HIS A 10 -1.37 0.20 -6.21
CA HIS A 10 -0.75 -0.68 -5.21
C HIS A 10 0.53 -1.34 -5.78
N LEU A 11 1.07 -0.81 -6.89
CA LEU A 11 2.26 -1.35 -7.53
C LEU A 11 3.52 -1.07 -6.71
N HIS A 12 4.43 -2.03 -6.73
CA HIS A 12 5.81 -1.85 -6.29
C HIS A 12 6.52 -0.76 -7.10
N VAL A 13 7.57 -0.17 -6.54
CA VAL A 13 8.34 0.92 -7.16
C VAL A 13 8.87 0.50 -8.53
N GLY A 14 9.38 -0.72 -8.66
CA GLY A 14 9.91 -1.25 -9.91
C GLY A 14 8.87 -1.50 -11.02
N LEU A 15 7.57 -1.47 -10.67
CA LEU A 15 6.47 -1.65 -11.63
C LEU A 15 5.79 -0.32 -12.01
N LEU A 16 6.24 0.79 -11.42
CA LEU A 16 5.74 2.12 -11.78
C LEU A 16 6.23 2.54 -13.18
N PRO A 17 5.43 3.31 -13.94
CA PRO A 17 5.89 3.85 -15.22
C PRO A 17 7.14 4.72 -15.05
N GLU A 18 8.14 4.53 -15.92
CA GLU A 18 9.41 5.29 -15.88
C GLU A 18 9.20 6.81 -15.87
N ALA A 19 8.13 7.29 -16.51
CA ALA A 19 7.76 8.70 -16.54
C ALA A 19 7.54 9.32 -15.15
N ILE A 20 7.28 8.53 -14.10
CA ILE A 20 7.16 9.03 -12.72
C ILE A 20 8.49 9.63 -12.24
N TRP A 21 9.63 9.08 -12.68
CA TRP A 21 10.95 9.53 -12.26
C TRP A 21 11.41 10.82 -12.95
N THR A 22 10.87 11.09 -14.15
CA THR A 22 11.18 12.30 -14.94
C THR A 22 10.19 13.43 -14.70
N VAL A 23 8.88 13.13 -14.69
CA VAL A 23 7.82 14.13 -14.46
C VAL A 23 7.74 14.52 -12.98
N LYS A 24 8.19 13.64 -12.07
CA LYS A 24 8.17 13.84 -10.62
C LYS A 24 6.83 14.35 -10.09
N PRO A 25 5.70 13.65 -10.34
CA PRO A 25 4.44 14.00 -9.73
C PRO A 25 4.54 13.85 -8.19
N LYS A 26 3.63 14.50 -7.46
CA LYS A 26 3.50 14.27 -6.02
C LYS A 26 3.01 12.84 -5.78
N ILE A 27 3.71 12.11 -4.90
CA ILE A 27 3.37 10.74 -4.49
C ILE A 27 3.04 10.78 -3.00
N VAL A 28 1.91 10.17 -2.62
CA VAL A 28 1.57 9.91 -1.22
C VAL A 28 1.49 8.40 -1.06
N TYR A 29 2.40 7.84 -0.27
CA TYR A 29 2.43 6.43 0.07
C TYR A 29 1.94 6.24 1.50
N VAL A 30 1.07 5.26 1.73
CA VAL A 30 0.53 4.95 3.06
C VAL A 30 0.83 3.50 3.39
N HIS A 31 1.49 3.28 4.53
CA HIS A 31 1.69 1.94 5.09
C HIS A 31 0.98 1.80 6.44
N ARG A 32 0.87 0.57 6.94
CA ARG A 32 0.10 0.23 8.15
C ARG A 32 0.77 -0.96 8.86
N ASN A 33 0.42 -1.22 10.12
CA ASN A 33 0.80 -2.48 10.76
C ASN A 33 0.38 -3.71 9.91
N PRO A 34 1.30 -4.62 9.54
CA PRO A 34 1.01 -5.75 8.65
C PRO A 34 -0.05 -6.71 9.20
N LYS A 35 -0.16 -6.85 10.53
CA LYS A 35 -1.21 -7.67 11.16
C LYS A 35 -2.60 -7.10 10.88
N SER A 36 -2.73 -5.77 10.99
CA SER A 36 -3.98 -5.08 10.67
C SER A 36 -4.26 -5.07 9.16
N VAL A 37 -3.23 -5.03 8.31
CA VAL A 37 -3.37 -5.17 6.86
C VAL A 37 -3.92 -6.56 6.50
N ALA A 38 -3.36 -7.64 7.06
CA ALA A 38 -3.82 -9.00 6.77
C ALA A 38 -5.31 -9.20 7.07
N VAL A 39 -5.77 -8.74 8.24
CA VAL A 39 -7.20 -8.80 8.63
C VAL A 39 -8.06 -7.94 7.70
N SER A 40 -7.64 -6.71 7.42
CA SER A 40 -8.37 -5.82 6.50
C SER A 40 -8.46 -6.39 5.09
N PHE A 41 -7.38 -7.01 4.60
CA PHE A 41 -7.32 -7.58 3.26
C PHE A 41 -8.15 -8.86 3.17
N TYR A 42 -8.17 -9.71 4.21
CA TYR A 42 -9.09 -10.83 4.31
C TYR A 42 -10.55 -10.39 4.11
N HIS A 43 -11.01 -9.38 4.85
CA HIS A 43 -12.37 -8.87 4.70
C HIS A 43 -12.62 -8.24 3.33
N HIS A 44 -11.65 -7.51 2.79
CA HIS A 44 -11.73 -6.98 1.43
C HIS A 44 -11.88 -8.09 0.38
N SER A 45 -11.09 -9.15 0.45
CA SER A 45 -11.15 -10.30 -0.46
C SER A 45 -12.44 -11.11 -0.28
N ALA A 46 -12.93 -11.26 0.95
CA ALA A 46 -14.23 -11.89 1.20
C ALA A 46 -15.38 -11.12 0.54
N SER A 47 -15.37 -9.78 0.63
CA SER A 47 -16.42 -8.94 0.05
C SER A 47 -16.28 -8.70 -1.46
N PHE A 48 -15.07 -8.50 -1.97
CA PHE A 48 -14.82 -8.05 -3.34
C PHE A 48 -14.57 -9.21 -4.31
N THR A 49 -13.80 -10.22 -3.91
CA THR A 49 -13.45 -11.37 -4.75
C THR A 49 -14.21 -12.65 -4.38
N GLY A 50 -15.05 -12.59 -3.33
CA GLY A 50 -15.82 -13.75 -2.85
C GLY A 50 -14.96 -14.85 -2.23
N TYR A 51 -13.82 -14.49 -1.62
CA TYR A 51 -12.95 -15.45 -0.93
C TYR A 51 -13.72 -16.17 0.19
N LYS A 52 -13.65 -17.51 0.19
CA LYS A 52 -14.40 -18.39 1.13
C LYS A 52 -13.52 -19.13 2.15
N GLY A 53 -12.19 -18.95 2.09
CA GLY A 53 -11.28 -19.57 3.05
C GLY A 53 -11.33 -18.88 4.41
N THR A 54 -10.63 -19.43 5.39
CA THR A 54 -10.60 -18.86 6.74
C THR A 54 -9.66 -17.66 6.83
N LEU A 55 -9.83 -16.83 7.88
CA LEU A 55 -8.87 -15.77 8.20
C LEU A 55 -7.48 -16.34 8.50
N GLU A 56 -7.40 -17.53 9.09
CA GLU A 56 -6.13 -18.19 9.38
C GLU A 56 -5.39 -18.55 8.08
N ASP A 57 -6.07 -19.20 7.14
CA ASP A 57 -5.50 -19.56 5.85
C ASP A 57 -5.04 -18.32 5.07
N PHE A 58 -5.85 -17.27 5.09
CA PHE A 58 -5.52 -16.00 4.44
C PHE A 58 -4.31 -15.32 5.09
N THR A 59 -4.23 -15.34 6.42
CA THR A 59 -3.08 -14.76 7.13
C THR A 59 -1.81 -15.56 6.83
N ARG A 60 -1.91 -16.90 6.76
CA ARG A 60 -0.81 -17.78 6.40
C ARG A 60 -0.34 -17.58 4.96
N SER A 61 -1.25 -17.36 4.02
CA SER A 61 -0.90 -17.03 2.64
C SER A 61 -0.27 -15.63 2.53
N PHE A 62 -0.79 -14.64 3.26
CA PHE A 62 -0.20 -13.29 3.34
C PHE A 62 1.23 -13.32 3.88
N MET A 63 1.49 -14.09 4.94
CA MET A 63 2.84 -14.25 5.50
C MET A 63 3.81 -15.02 4.59
N ARG A 64 3.30 -15.77 3.63
CA ARG A 64 4.09 -16.51 2.63
C ARG A 64 4.20 -15.76 1.29
N ASP A 65 3.80 -14.49 1.28
CA ASP A 65 3.81 -13.64 0.09
C ASP A 65 2.97 -14.18 -1.08
N LEU A 66 1.90 -14.91 -0.75
CA LEU A 66 0.97 -15.50 -1.72
C LEU A 66 -0.29 -14.64 -1.91
N GLN A 67 -0.19 -13.33 -1.67
CA GLN A 67 -1.29 -12.37 -1.88
C GLN A 67 -0.92 -11.36 -2.97
N LEU A 68 -1.92 -10.63 -3.48
CA LEU A 68 -1.66 -9.58 -4.47
C LEU A 68 -0.77 -8.50 -3.86
N TYR A 69 0.20 -8.02 -4.66
CA TYR A 69 1.16 -6.99 -4.28
C TYR A 69 2.08 -7.38 -3.11
N SER A 70 2.26 -8.69 -2.89
CA SER A 70 3.30 -9.24 -2.03
C SER A 70 4.65 -9.27 -2.77
N PRO A 71 5.80 -9.22 -2.05
CA PRO A 71 5.93 -9.20 -0.58
C PRO A 71 5.59 -7.85 0.07
N TYR A 72 4.79 -7.89 1.15
CA TYR A 72 4.34 -6.65 1.81
C TYR A 72 5.49 -5.84 2.40
N HIS A 73 6.45 -6.50 3.06
CA HIS A 73 7.56 -5.81 3.71
C HIS A 73 8.49 -5.15 2.69
N GLU A 74 8.78 -5.84 1.57
CA GLU A 74 9.56 -5.26 0.47
C GLU A 74 8.84 -4.04 -0.11
N HIS A 75 7.52 -4.13 -0.33
CA HIS A 75 6.72 -3.00 -0.78
C HIS A 75 6.85 -1.78 0.16
N VAL A 76 6.84 -1.98 1.49
CA VAL A 76 7.01 -0.87 2.43
C VAL A 76 8.43 -0.31 2.37
N ILE A 77 9.45 -1.18 2.35
CA ILE A 77 10.87 -0.77 2.32
C ILE A 77 11.19 0.05 1.07
N GLU A 78 10.75 -0.41 -0.11
CA GLU A 78 10.96 0.29 -1.38
C GLU A 78 10.48 1.75 -1.32
N TYR A 79 9.26 1.98 -0.83
CA TYR A 79 8.72 3.34 -0.73
C TYR A 79 9.33 4.14 0.43
N SER A 80 9.69 3.50 1.55
CA SER A 80 10.43 4.16 2.64
C SER A 80 11.79 4.69 2.16
N GLN A 81 12.48 3.96 1.27
CA GLN A 81 13.73 4.44 0.67
C GLN A 81 13.56 5.69 -0.18
N LEU A 82 12.35 5.97 -0.69
CA LEU A 82 12.04 7.18 -1.47
C LEU A 82 11.67 8.39 -0.61
N SER A 83 11.57 8.26 0.71
CA SER A 83 11.14 9.33 1.62
C SER A 83 12.06 10.56 1.66
N HIS A 84 13.28 10.45 1.13
CA HIS A 84 14.22 11.55 0.99
C HIS A 84 13.91 12.47 -0.21
N LEU A 85 13.00 12.06 -1.11
CA LEU A 85 12.60 12.86 -2.28
C LEU A 85 11.55 13.90 -1.88
N ASP A 86 11.70 15.13 -2.39
CA ASP A 86 10.83 16.27 -2.09
C ASP A 86 9.38 16.12 -2.59
N ASN A 87 9.17 15.25 -3.58
CA ASN A 87 7.87 14.97 -4.17
C ASN A 87 7.21 13.69 -3.61
N VAL A 88 7.75 13.07 -2.55
CA VAL A 88 7.23 11.83 -1.95
C VAL A 88 6.90 12.04 -0.47
N LEU A 89 5.66 11.76 -0.10
CA LEU A 89 5.19 11.75 1.28
C LEU A 89 4.88 10.31 1.71
N VAL A 90 5.59 9.81 2.72
CA VAL A 90 5.34 8.50 3.32
C VAL A 90 4.59 8.69 4.63
N LEU A 91 3.41 8.10 4.74
CA LEU A 91 2.52 8.18 5.89
C LEU A 91 2.29 6.80 6.50
N LYS A 92 2.09 6.80 7.81
CA LYS A 92 1.64 5.65 8.56
C LYS A 92 0.16 5.81 8.91
N TYR A 93 -0.64 4.82 8.57
CA TYR A 93 -2.09 4.82 8.80
C TYR A 93 -2.47 5.07 10.26
N GLU A 94 -1.71 4.50 11.20
CA GLU A 94 -1.97 4.67 12.63
C GLU A 94 -1.86 6.14 13.06
N ASP A 95 -0.91 6.88 12.52
CA ASP A 95 -0.69 8.29 12.84
C ASP A 95 -1.83 9.14 12.25
N MET A 96 -2.33 8.79 11.05
CA MET A 96 -3.50 9.43 10.44
C MET A 96 -4.80 9.18 11.22
N LYS A 97 -4.86 8.13 12.03
CA LYS A 97 -6.04 7.78 12.85
C LYS A 97 -6.03 8.44 14.22
N GLN A 98 -4.89 8.99 14.66
CA GLN A 98 -4.85 9.79 15.86
C GLN A 98 -5.67 11.05 15.59
N VAL A 99 -6.68 11.29 16.43
CA VAL A 99 -7.42 12.55 16.41
C VAL A 99 -6.49 13.60 17.01
N SER A 100 -6.22 14.72 16.31
CA SER A 100 -5.53 15.82 16.98
C SER A 100 -6.43 16.30 18.11
N THR A 101 -5.96 16.13 19.34
CA THR A 101 -6.51 16.85 20.49
C THR A 101 -5.86 18.22 20.44
N ASP A 102 -6.38 19.08 19.57
CA ASP A 102 -6.19 20.53 19.68
C ASP A 102 -7.23 21.12 20.64
#